data_AF-A0A7G4RHX2-F1
#
_entry.id   AF-A0A7G4RHX2-F1
#
_cell.length_a   1.000
_cell.length_b   1.000
_cell.length_c   1.000
_cell.angle_alpha   90.00
_cell.angle_beta   90.00
_cell.angle_gamma   90.00
#
_symmetry.space_group_name_H-M   'P 1'
#
loop_
_entity.id
_entity.type
_entity.pdbx_description
1 polymer ?
#
loop_
_entity_poly.entity_id
_entity_poly.type
_entity_poly.pdbx_seq_one_letter_code
_entity_poly.pdbx_strand_id
1 'polypeptide(L)'
;MKIYFRDITFEGHPLVWELNEKTNQATCLLYCIKKDNEVQFLPKMSLELFKKFSGITHDKGEIIIKDVKTFGQPYQSVDHLYEIKDKITAPKATITRQKSSFFLQQKNKLQDEASTSKPLKRSLSLSNTNHPLFTHITLDELIKNDESTCALWGDTVAYENYFEKKTSTDAKARGAKFLKSSMAFNVMVQYEKNRHLYPLKSKVIKEIRALLEVLDPIYTNWYSDKNVQVNRELIFHYFQNAVLEAMLNGNLNNKPTEFETKEPPKLNAALRKYAIEKARSLRAELMLMKFNILINPELPPELALSEKEVHTLTEITSLREFVLKQPKEILEGISAQLNKIAQLIIESGMVEESYTELSTQLNDSLSINAPVIMNFHSFKTLIQTLLEQQLTNSSSKKELKNEKELIPEIVTQVTIETITQISKILNSTHGQYIAQLYTIDRNFYLCKEWADKLAVELADVKLKHPKDEKKVMAYSQMIANKVVVFLQHQLQKYQPPQDEESNTDSLSIKL
;
A
#
# COMPACT_ATOMS: atom_id res chain seq x y z
N MET A 1 24.78 -8.22 27.48
CA MET A 1 23.79 -7.45 26.71
C MET A 1 24.26 -7.29 25.27
N LYS A 2 23.38 -7.38 24.26
CA LYS A 2 23.77 -7.10 22.87
C LYS A 2 23.63 -5.60 22.60
N ILE A 3 24.67 -5.00 22.04
CA ILE A 3 24.74 -3.56 21.78
C ILE A 3 25.23 -3.28 20.38
N TYR A 4 25.02 -2.06 19.91
CA TYR A 4 25.67 -1.56 18.71
C TYR A 4 26.13 -0.10 18.89
N PHE A 5 27.17 0.27 18.14
CA PHE A 5 27.69 1.63 18.08
C PHE A 5 27.24 2.27 16.77
N ARG A 6 26.77 3.52 16.81
CA ARG A 6 26.17 4.19 15.65
C ARG A 6 27.13 4.32 14.46
N ASP A 7 28.42 4.50 14.74
CA ASP A 7 29.43 4.80 13.71
C ASP A 7 30.23 3.56 13.27
N ILE A 8 30.02 2.42 13.94
CA ILE A 8 30.63 1.13 13.56
C ILE A 8 29.64 0.36 12.70
N THR A 9 29.67 0.65 11.39
CA THR A 9 28.75 0.07 10.40
C THR A 9 29.49 -0.62 9.26
N PHE A 10 28.81 -1.60 8.64
CA PHE A 10 29.18 -2.22 7.37
C PHE A 10 28.04 -1.95 6.37
N GLU A 11 28.33 -1.32 5.24
CA GLU A 11 27.34 -0.91 4.23
C GLU A 11 26.14 -0.14 4.83
N GLY A 12 26.40 0.70 5.85
CA GLY A 12 25.37 1.49 6.55
C GLY A 12 24.57 0.72 7.62
N HIS A 13 24.84 -0.57 7.82
CA HIS A 13 24.20 -1.40 8.85
C HIS A 13 25.10 -1.58 10.08
N PRO A 14 24.58 -1.39 11.30
CA PRO A 14 25.38 -1.45 12.52
C PRO A 14 25.85 -2.87 12.82
N LEU A 15 27.12 -2.98 13.22
CA LEU A 15 27.71 -4.22 13.72
C LEU A 15 27.28 -4.49 15.16
N VAL A 16 26.97 -5.75 15.46
CA VAL A 16 26.53 -6.15 16.79
C VAL A 16 27.68 -6.61 17.66
N TRP A 17 27.63 -6.20 18.91
CA TRP A 17 28.59 -6.51 19.95
C TRP A 17 27.90 -7.12 21.15
N GLU A 18 28.57 -8.02 21.84
CA GLU A 18 28.16 -8.52 23.14
C GLU A 18 28.93 -7.80 24.23
N LEU A 19 28.22 -7.01 25.04
CA LEU A 19 28.75 -6.33 26.22
C LEU A 19 28.68 -7.24 27.44
N ASN A 20 29.83 -7.49 28.06
CA ASN A 20 29.94 -8.06 29.39
C ASN A 20 29.88 -6.93 30.43
N GLU A 21 28.73 -6.80 31.09
CA GLU A 21 28.46 -5.71 32.04
C GLU A 21 29.36 -5.74 33.29
N LYS A 22 29.90 -6.91 33.65
CA LYS A 22 30.80 -7.04 34.81
C LYS A 22 32.20 -6.48 34.52
N THR A 23 32.67 -6.63 33.28
CA THR A 23 34.01 -6.21 32.88
C THR A 23 34.02 -4.94 32.02
N ASN A 24 32.84 -4.45 31.59
CA ASN A 24 32.65 -3.40 30.57
C ASN A 24 33.36 -3.69 29.23
N GLN A 25 33.71 -4.95 28.97
CA GLN A 25 34.30 -5.36 27.70
C GLN A 25 33.19 -5.66 26.69
N ALA A 26 33.34 -5.21 25.45
CA ALA A 26 32.46 -5.58 24.35
C ALA A 26 33.21 -6.41 23.28
N THR A 27 32.62 -7.53 22.87
CA THR A 27 33.15 -8.42 21.83
C THR A 27 32.27 -8.38 20.58
N CYS A 28 32.85 -8.17 19.40
CA CYS A 28 32.09 -8.11 18.15
C CYS A 28 31.62 -9.51 17.74
N LEU A 29 30.33 -9.63 17.40
CA LEU A 29 29.72 -10.90 16.96
C LEU A 29 29.79 -11.10 15.44
N LEU A 30 30.42 -10.19 14.70
CA LEU A 30 30.66 -10.26 13.24
C LEU A 30 29.40 -10.42 12.38
N TYR A 31 28.25 -9.96 12.88
CA TYR A 31 27.02 -9.84 12.10
C TYR A 31 26.43 -8.43 12.22
N CYS A 32 25.67 -8.05 11.19
CA CYS A 32 24.97 -6.77 11.14
C CYS A 32 23.45 -6.99 11.27
N ILE A 33 22.76 -5.99 11.80
CA ILE A 33 21.29 -5.95 11.82
C ILE A 33 20.82 -4.98 10.75
N LYS A 34 19.97 -5.44 9.81
CA LYS A 34 19.28 -4.55 8.89
C LYS A 34 18.25 -3.71 9.67
N LYS A 35 18.43 -2.39 9.67
CA LYS A 35 17.55 -1.43 10.36
C LYS A 35 16.08 -1.56 9.96
N ASP A 36 15.80 -2.04 8.75
CA ASP A 36 14.45 -2.06 8.20
C ASP A 36 13.65 -3.34 8.53
N ASN A 37 14.33 -4.50 8.65
CA ASN A 37 13.65 -5.81 8.72
C ASN A 37 14.27 -6.77 9.76
N GLU A 38 15.22 -6.34 10.59
CA GLU A 38 15.86 -7.14 11.66
C GLU A 38 16.53 -8.46 11.21
N VAL A 39 16.67 -8.69 9.91
CA VAL A 39 17.38 -9.86 9.37
C VAL A 39 18.87 -9.72 9.68
N GLN A 40 19.36 -10.62 10.53
CA GLN A 40 20.78 -10.80 10.78
C GLN A 40 21.45 -11.29 9.49
N PHE A 41 22.54 -10.65 9.11
CA PHE A 41 23.37 -11.17 8.04
C PHE A 41 24.84 -11.15 8.46
N LEU A 42 25.59 -12.15 8.01
CA LEU A 42 27.03 -12.22 8.20
C LEU A 42 27.71 -11.53 7.01
N PRO A 43 28.22 -10.29 7.18
CA PRO A 43 28.97 -9.62 6.12
C PRO A 43 30.30 -10.33 5.85
N LYS A 44 30.72 -10.37 4.57
CA LYS A 44 32.09 -10.76 4.20
C LYS A 44 33.02 -9.56 4.45
N MET A 45 33.51 -9.42 5.68
CA MET A 45 34.33 -8.28 6.10
C MET A 45 35.81 -8.66 6.21
N SER A 46 36.69 -7.75 5.83
CA SER A 46 38.10 -7.80 6.22
C SER A 46 38.29 -7.23 7.62
N LEU A 47 39.17 -7.84 8.42
CA LEU A 47 39.55 -7.35 9.76
C LEU A 47 40.19 -5.95 9.73
N GLU A 48 40.62 -5.48 8.55
CA GLU A 48 41.15 -4.13 8.36
C GLU A 48 40.12 -3.02 8.65
N LEU A 49 38.83 -3.32 8.54
CA LEU A 49 37.75 -2.38 8.82
C LEU A 49 37.76 -1.87 10.26
N PHE A 50 38.36 -2.62 11.19
CA PHE A 50 38.42 -2.26 12.61
C PHE A 50 39.65 -1.42 12.97
N LYS A 51 40.70 -1.42 12.13
CA LYS A 51 41.93 -0.63 12.35
C LYS A 51 41.69 0.88 12.39
N LYS A 52 40.58 1.34 11.78
CA LYS A 52 40.20 2.76 11.73
C LYS A 52 39.61 3.29 13.05
N PHE A 53 39.30 2.42 14.01
CA PHE A 53 38.71 2.81 15.28
C PHE A 53 39.73 2.65 16.41
N SER A 54 40.18 3.77 16.97
CA SER A 54 41.04 3.80 18.15
C SER A 54 40.31 3.18 19.34
N GLY A 55 40.89 2.13 19.94
CA GLY A 55 40.31 1.43 21.10
C GLY A 55 39.70 0.05 20.81
N ILE A 56 39.60 -0.34 19.53
CA ILE A 56 39.28 -1.72 19.14
C ILE A 56 40.59 -2.51 19.00
N THR A 57 40.69 -3.65 19.67
CA THR A 57 41.88 -4.53 19.61
C THR A 57 41.49 -5.94 19.17
N HIS A 58 42.44 -6.63 18.55
CA HIS A 58 42.31 -8.05 18.21
C HIS A 58 43.04 -8.87 19.27
N ASP A 59 42.31 -9.72 19.99
CA ASP A 59 42.89 -10.64 20.97
C ASP A 59 42.37 -12.06 20.70
N LYS A 60 43.27 -13.03 20.56
CA LYS A 60 42.96 -14.46 20.31
C LYS A 60 41.91 -14.75 19.22
N GLY A 61 41.85 -13.94 18.16
CA GLY A 61 40.92 -14.13 17.04
C GLY A 61 39.57 -13.43 17.22
N GLU A 62 39.34 -12.77 18.35
CA GLU A 62 38.16 -11.98 18.62
C GLU A 62 38.45 -10.47 18.49
N ILE A 63 37.42 -9.70 18.15
CA ILE A 63 37.50 -8.24 18.03
C ILE A 63 36.86 -7.64 19.27
N ILE A 64 37.65 -6.96 20.10
CA ILE A 64 37.22 -6.53 21.43
C ILE A 64 37.45 -5.03 21.66
N ILE A 65 36.55 -4.43 22.43
CA ILE A 65 36.72 -3.14 23.09
C ILE A 65 36.92 -3.45 24.58
N LYS A 66 38.11 -3.15 25.11
CA LYS A 66 38.50 -3.55 26.48
C LYS A 66 37.65 -2.85 27.56
N ASP A 67 37.32 -1.59 27.36
CA ASP A 67 36.39 -0.85 28.21
C ASP A 67 35.55 0.10 27.36
N VAL A 68 34.26 -0.18 27.28
CA VAL A 68 33.30 0.61 26.50
C VAL A 68 33.12 2.03 27.05
N LYS A 69 33.37 2.28 28.35
CA LYS A 69 33.23 3.62 28.93
C LYS A 69 34.30 4.59 28.44
N THR A 70 35.50 4.08 28.19
CA THR A 70 36.63 4.87 27.67
C THR A 70 36.64 4.97 26.15
N PHE A 71 35.81 4.17 25.47
CA PHE A 71 35.68 4.17 24.01
C PHE A 71 35.01 5.44 23.44
N GLY A 72 34.34 6.24 24.28
CA GLY A 72 33.84 7.59 23.93
C GLY A 72 32.68 7.64 22.93
N GLN A 73 32.23 6.49 22.41
CA GLN A 73 31.07 6.40 21.53
C GLN A 73 29.83 5.90 22.29
N PRO A 74 28.68 6.59 22.16
CA PRO A 74 27.44 6.11 22.76
C PRO A 74 26.99 4.82 22.07
N TYR A 75 26.70 3.79 22.86
CA TYR A 75 26.12 2.54 22.38
C TYR A 75 24.63 2.46 22.70
N GLN A 76 23.89 1.71 21.89
CA GLN A 76 22.47 1.43 22.12
C GLN A 76 22.27 -0.07 22.31
N SER A 77 21.35 -0.45 23.20
CA SER A 77 20.94 -1.84 23.35
C SER A 77 20.20 -2.31 22.11
N VAL A 78 20.48 -3.53 21.66
CA VAL A 78 19.69 -4.20 20.63
C VAL A 78 18.27 -4.48 21.14
N ASP A 79 18.07 -4.60 22.46
CA ASP A 79 16.76 -4.85 23.07
C ASP A 79 15.81 -3.64 23.02
N HIS A 80 16.34 -2.42 22.80
CA HIS A 80 15.51 -1.24 22.51
C HIS A 80 14.73 -1.36 21.19
N LEU A 81 15.09 -2.30 20.30
CA LEU A 81 14.27 -2.63 19.12
C LEU A 81 13.03 -3.45 19.50
N TYR A 82 13.07 -4.25 20.57
CA TYR A 82 11.92 -5.01 21.06
C TYR A 82 10.91 -4.14 21.84
N GLU A 83 11.38 -3.16 22.64
CA GLU A 83 10.50 -2.26 23.41
C GLU A 83 9.65 -1.30 22.55
N ILE A 84 10.07 -1.01 21.32
CA ILE A 84 9.29 -0.21 20.37
C ILE A 84 8.02 -0.97 19.96
N LYS A 85 8.02 -2.32 19.98
CA LYS A 85 6.89 -3.14 19.59
C LYS A 85 5.81 -3.22 20.69
N ASP A 86 6.21 -3.30 21.96
CA ASP A 86 5.26 -3.38 23.08
C ASP A 86 4.58 -2.05 23.41
N LYS A 87 5.18 -0.91 23.00
CA LYS A 87 4.51 0.40 23.01
C LYS A 87 3.58 0.63 21.82
N ILE A 88 3.55 -0.26 20.83
CA ILE A 88 2.66 -0.20 19.65
C ILE A 88 1.34 -0.98 19.88
N THR A 89 1.25 -1.83 20.91
CA THR A 89 0.10 -2.73 21.14
C THR A 89 -0.92 -2.28 22.19
N ALA A 90 -0.78 -1.10 22.82
CA ALA A 90 -1.82 -0.52 23.67
C ALA A 90 -2.17 0.91 23.21
N PRO A 91 -3.47 1.28 23.16
CA PRO A 91 -3.92 2.44 22.42
C PRO A 91 -3.68 3.73 23.23
N LYS A 92 -2.79 4.58 22.73
CA LYS A 92 -2.90 6.03 22.94
C LYS A 92 -3.02 6.71 21.59
N ALA A 93 -4.07 7.51 21.47
CA ALA A 93 -4.48 8.22 20.28
C ALA A 93 -3.30 9.00 19.67
N THR A 94 -2.86 8.57 18.50
CA THR A 94 -2.09 9.43 17.59
C THR A 94 -2.29 8.89 16.17
N ILE A 95 -2.52 9.81 15.26
CA ILE A 95 -2.92 9.62 13.86
C ILE A 95 -2.10 8.50 13.21
N THR A 96 -2.76 7.38 12.93
CA THR A 96 -2.16 6.22 12.31
C THR A 96 -1.89 6.55 10.84
N ARG A 97 -0.64 6.88 10.51
CA ARG A 97 -0.11 6.80 9.14
C ARG A 97 -0.35 5.37 8.64
N GLN A 98 -1.37 5.18 7.82
CA GLN A 98 -1.47 3.97 7.00
C GLN A 98 -0.31 4.03 5.99
N LYS A 99 0.78 3.33 6.31
CA LYS A 99 1.89 3.13 5.38
C LYS A 99 1.32 2.50 4.11
N SER A 100 1.35 3.24 3.01
CA SER A 100 1.15 2.69 1.67
C SER A 100 2.33 1.75 1.38
N SER A 101 2.07 0.44 1.35
CA SER A 101 3.08 -0.59 1.04
C SER A 101 3.55 -0.58 -0.42
N PHE A 102 3.45 0.55 -1.12
CA PHE A 102 3.59 0.64 -2.57
C PHE A 102 5.03 0.71 -3.07
N PHE A 103 6.00 1.07 -2.21
CA PHE A 103 7.39 1.33 -2.62
C PHE A 103 8.42 0.28 -2.16
N LEU A 104 8.01 -0.80 -1.47
CA LEU A 104 8.97 -1.73 -0.85
C LEU A 104 9.26 -3.01 -1.66
N GLN A 105 8.74 -3.16 -2.88
CA GLN A 105 9.08 -4.31 -3.73
C GLN A 105 9.25 -3.93 -5.19
N GLN A 106 10.42 -3.38 -5.54
CA GLN A 106 11.00 -3.53 -6.89
C GLN A 106 12.45 -3.03 -6.94
N LYS A 107 13.36 -3.73 -6.26
CA LYS A 107 14.77 -3.82 -6.68
C LYS A 107 15.26 -5.21 -6.37
N ASN A 108 15.08 -6.11 -7.33
CA ASN A 108 15.95 -7.26 -7.59
C ASN A 108 15.37 -8.07 -8.75
N LYS A 109 15.86 -7.75 -9.96
CA LYS A 109 16.24 -8.69 -11.02
C LYS A 109 16.49 -7.88 -12.29
N LEU A 110 17.77 -7.79 -12.69
CA LEU A 110 18.30 -7.91 -14.05
C LEU A 110 19.77 -7.43 -14.05
N GLN A 111 20.67 -8.36 -13.75
CA GLN A 111 21.96 -8.55 -14.44
C GLN A 111 21.66 -9.57 -15.56
N ASP A 112 22.20 -9.57 -16.77
CA ASP A 112 23.28 -8.86 -17.44
C ASP A 112 22.92 -8.84 -18.94
N GLU A 113 23.27 -7.78 -19.68
CA GLU A 113 23.85 -7.93 -21.02
C GLU A 113 24.53 -6.61 -21.42
N ALA A 114 25.81 -6.74 -21.79
CA ALA A 114 26.70 -5.64 -22.07
C ALA A 114 26.37 -4.99 -23.43
N SER A 115 26.25 -3.66 -23.44
CA SER A 115 26.52 -2.91 -24.67
C SER A 115 27.07 -1.52 -24.36
N THR A 116 28.27 -1.29 -24.88
CA THR A 116 29.01 -0.05 -24.83
C THR A 116 28.36 1.01 -25.70
N SER A 117 27.75 2.03 -25.11
CA SER A 117 27.55 3.32 -25.78
C SER A 117 27.53 4.45 -24.76
N LYS A 118 28.49 5.37 -24.90
CA LYS A 118 28.65 6.58 -24.09
C LYS A 118 27.34 7.40 -24.06
N PRO A 119 26.87 7.89 -22.90
CA PRO A 119 25.76 8.84 -22.90
C PRO A 119 26.27 10.21 -23.35
N LEU A 120 25.64 10.70 -24.41
CA LEU A 120 25.72 12.08 -24.88
C LEU A 120 25.39 13.03 -23.72
N LYS A 121 26.30 13.96 -23.43
CA LYS A 121 26.03 15.13 -22.59
C LYS A 121 24.94 15.96 -23.26
N ARG A 122 23.67 15.76 -22.88
CA ARG A 122 22.63 16.77 -23.04
C ARG A 122 22.75 17.73 -21.86
N SER A 123 23.31 18.89 -22.15
CA SER A 123 23.25 20.08 -21.31
C SER A 123 21.78 20.44 -21.07
N LEU A 124 21.23 20.02 -19.92
CA LEU A 124 20.04 20.65 -19.38
C LEU A 124 20.48 22.02 -18.88
N SER A 125 19.99 23.05 -19.55
CA SER A 125 20.08 24.43 -19.10
C SER A 125 19.42 24.54 -17.73
N LEU A 126 20.24 24.56 -16.70
CA LEU A 126 19.89 25.11 -15.39
C LEU A 126 19.60 26.60 -15.60
N SER A 127 18.33 26.94 -15.84
CA SER A 127 17.83 28.29 -15.55
C SER A 127 17.89 28.45 -14.04
N ASN A 128 19.05 28.91 -13.59
CA ASN A 128 19.34 29.25 -12.21
C ASN A 128 18.64 30.59 -11.89
N THR A 129 17.34 30.55 -11.68
CA THR A 129 16.64 31.64 -11.00
C THR A 129 16.83 31.41 -9.51
N ASN A 130 17.75 32.17 -8.90
CA ASN A 130 17.92 32.30 -7.45
C ASN A 130 16.65 32.94 -6.86
N HIS A 131 15.53 32.23 -6.84
CA HIS A 131 14.39 32.62 -6.01
C HIS A 131 14.77 32.34 -4.55
N PRO A 132 14.56 33.30 -3.63
CA PRO A 132 14.75 33.04 -2.21
C PRO A 132 13.85 31.86 -1.80
N LEU A 133 14.36 30.93 -1.01
CA LEU A 133 13.58 29.78 -0.53
C LEU A 133 12.30 30.27 0.17
N PHE A 134 11.21 29.52 -0.01
CA PHE A 134 9.91 29.78 0.65
C PHE A 134 9.28 31.13 0.25
N THR A 135 9.43 31.54 -1.00
CA THR A 135 8.85 32.80 -1.51
C THR A 135 7.48 32.62 -2.17
N HIS A 136 7.17 31.43 -2.67
CA HIS A 136 5.85 31.13 -3.18
C HIS A 136 5.27 29.90 -2.48
N ILE A 137 3.94 29.86 -2.41
CA ILE A 137 3.14 28.75 -1.92
C ILE A 137 2.42 28.04 -3.06
N THR A 138 2.97 28.09 -4.27
CA THR A 138 2.49 27.30 -5.40
C THR A 138 2.71 25.81 -5.13
N LEU A 139 1.86 24.96 -5.72
CA LEU A 139 1.89 23.52 -5.45
C LEU A 139 3.25 22.88 -5.80
N ASP A 140 3.88 23.31 -6.88
CA ASP A 140 5.17 22.77 -7.35
C ASP A 140 6.35 23.23 -6.49
N GLU A 141 6.23 24.38 -5.83
CA GLU A 141 7.21 24.79 -4.82
C GLU A 141 7.00 24.01 -3.51
N LEU A 142 5.75 23.96 -3.03
CA LEU A 142 5.38 23.27 -1.79
C LEU A 142 5.75 21.79 -1.83
N ILE A 143 5.53 21.09 -2.95
CA ILE A 143 5.64 19.63 -3.01
C ILE A 143 6.44 19.20 -4.23
N LYS A 144 7.75 19.06 -4.03
CA LYS A 144 8.69 18.61 -5.07
C LYS A 144 8.77 17.09 -5.13
N ASN A 145 9.18 16.56 -6.28
CA ASN A 145 9.50 15.14 -6.41
C ASN A 145 11.01 14.92 -6.15
N ASP A 146 11.43 15.14 -4.91
CA ASP A 146 12.81 14.90 -4.45
C ASP A 146 12.84 13.99 -3.21
N GLU A 147 14.04 13.60 -2.76
CA GLU A 147 14.18 12.67 -1.62
C GLU A 147 13.56 13.19 -0.32
N SER A 148 13.49 14.50 -0.12
CA SER A 148 12.96 15.10 1.11
C SER A 148 11.43 15.11 1.15
N THR A 149 10.78 15.27 0.00
CA THR A 149 9.31 15.36 -0.12
C THR A 149 8.66 14.19 -0.87
N CYS A 150 9.41 13.14 -1.24
CA CYS A 150 8.90 11.98 -2.00
C CYS A 150 7.63 11.35 -1.39
N ALA A 151 7.57 11.20 -0.06
CA ALA A 151 6.38 10.68 0.61
C ALA A 151 5.18 11.63 0.46
N LEU A 152 5.39 12.93 0.70
CA LEU A 152 4.37 13.96 0.56
C LEU A 152 3.87 14.03 -0.89
N TRP A 153 4.77 13.97 -1.86
CA TRP A 153 4.45 13.92 -3.28
C TRP A 153 3.60 12.70 -3.62
N GLY A 154 3.97 11.52 -3.11
CA GLY A 154 3.24 10.27 -3.27
C GLY A 154 1.83 10.30 -2.68
N ASP A 155 1.61 11.07 -1.61
CA ASP A 155 0.30 11.20 -0.97
C ASP A 155 -0.55 12.35 -1.56
N THR A 156 0.00 13.18 -2.45
CA THR A 156 -0.66 14.40 -2.98
C THR A 156 -0.50 14.56 -4.50
N VAL A 157 0.57 15.19 -4.98
CA VAL A 157 0.78 15.59 -6.39
C VAL A 157 0.80 14.39 -7.34
N ALA A 158 1.22 13.21 -6.88
CA ALA A 158 1.19 11.98 -7.67
C ALA A 158 -0.21 11.63 -8.22
N TYR A 159 -1.28 12.08 -7.56
CA TYR A 159 -2.64 11.88 -8.03
C TYR A 159 -3.01 12.69 -9.28
N GLU A 160 -2.27 13.75 -9.63
CA GLU A 160 -2.60 14.55 -10.82
C GLU A 160 -2.54 13.72 -12.10
N ASN A 161 -1.50 12.89 -12.25
CA ASN A 161 -1.22 12.19 -13.51
C ASN A 161 -0.60 10.79 -13.35
N TYR A 162 0.08 10.49 -12.24
CA TYR A 162 0.88 9.27 -12.11
C TYR A 162 0.01 8.05 -11.80
N PHE A 163 -0.84 8.14 -10.77
CA PHE A 163 -1.58 6.99 -10.27
C PHE A 163 -2.69 6.49 -11.20
N GLU A 164 -3.34 7.38 -11.96
CA GLU A 164 -4.37 6.98 -12.92
C GLU A 164 -3.78 6.11 -14.03
N LYS A 165 -2.66 6.53 -14.63
CA LYS A 165 -1.92 5.77 -15.66
C LYS A 165 -1.41 4.43 -15.10
N LYS A 166 -0.84 4.46 -13.88
CA LYS A 166 -0.31 3.27 -13.23
C LYS A 166 -1.40 2.24 -12.95
N THR A 167 -2.56 2.67 -12.45
CA THR A 167 -3.70 1.78 -12.14
C THR A 167 -4.21 1.07 -13.38
N SER A 168 -4.35 1.79 -14.51
CA SER A 168 -4.77 1.17 -15.78
C SER A 168 -3.79 0.09 -16.25
N THR A 169 -2.49 0.36 -16.12
CA THR A 169 -1.43 -0.58 -16.51
C THR A 169 -1.40 -1.81 -15.60
N ASP A 170 -1.44 -1.60 -14.28
CA ASP A 170 -1.40 -2.66 -13.28
C ASP A 170 -2.65 -3.55 -13.34
N ALA A 171 -3.84 -2.98 -13.56
CA ALA A 171 -5.08 -3.73 -13.68
C ALA A 171 -5.06 -4.70 -14.87
N LYS A 172 -4.48 -4.28 -16.01
CA LYS A 172 -4.30 -5.15 -17.18
C LYS A 172 -3.31 -6.29 -16.90
N ALA A 173 -2.20 -5.99 -16.24
CA ALA A 173 -1.15 -6.97 -15.98
C ALA A 173 -1.50 -7.99 -14.88
N ARG A 174 -2.33 -7.60 -13.88
CA ARG A 174 -2.56 -8.37 -12.64
C ARG A 174 -4.02 -8.74 -12.39
N GLY A 175 -4.92 -8.43 -13.31
CA GLY A 175 -6.36 -8.61 -13.16
C GLY A 175 -6.88 -10.06 -13.17
N ALA A 176 -6.02 -11.06 -13.46
CA ALA A 176 -6.30 -12.51 -13.48
C ALA A 176 -7.75 -12.86 -13.85
N LYS A 177 -8.03 -12.99 -15.16
CA LYS A 177 -9.38 -13.08 -15.72
C LYS A 177 -10.15 -14.37 -15.38
N PHE A 178 -9.49 -15.52 -15.35
CA PHE A 178 -10.16 -16.83 -15.34
C PHE A 178 -9.97 -17.63 -14.06
N LEU A 179 -8.84 -17.46 -13.38
CA LEU A 179 -8.54 -18.14 -12.13
C LEU A 179 -8.01 -17.14 -11.11
N LYS A 180 -8.59 -17.12 -9.91
CA LYS A 180 -8.23 -16.21 -8.82
C LYS A 180 -7.91 -16.97 -7.53
N SER A 181 -6.84 -16.55 -6.85
CA SER A 181 -6.61 -16.85 -5.43
C SER A 181 -7.38 -15.87 -4.55
N SER A 182 -7.46 -16.17 -3.25
CA SER A 182 -8.01 -15.24 -2.25
C SER A 182 -7.32 -13.87 -2.29
N MET A 183 -5.99 -13.85 -2.45
CA MET A 183 -5.21 -12.61 -2.60
C MET A 183 -5.59 -11.85 -3.88
N ALA A 184 -5.83 -12.56 -4.99
CA ALA A 184 -6.19 -11.94 -6.26
C ALA A 184 -7.54 -11.20 -6.21
N PHE A 185 -8.50 -11.65 -5.40
CA PHE A 185 -9.74 -10.90 -5.18
C PHE A 185 -9.49 -9.57 -4.45
N ASN A 186 -8.68 -9.59 -3.38
CA ASN A 186 -8.34 -8.36 -2.65
C ASN A 186 -7.61 -7.36 -3.54
N VAL A 187 -6.68 -7.84 -4.37
CA VAL A 187 -5.98 -7.02 -5.37
C VAL A 187 -6.97 -6.43 -6.39
N MET A 188 -7.95 -7.21 -6.86
CA MET A 188 -8.98 -6.72 -7.79
C MET A 188 -9.86 -5.62 -7.17
N VAL A 189 -10.33 -5.83 -5.94
CA VAL A 189 -11.13 -4.81 -5.21
C VAL A 189 -10.33 -3.52 -5.04
N GLN A 190 -9.03 -3.63 -4.77
CA GLN A 190 -8.15 -2.47 -4.69
C GLN A 190 -8.01 -1.74 -6.04
N TYR A 191 -7.95 -2.45 -7.17
CA TYR A 191 -7.90 -1.82 -8.49
C TYR A 191 -9.21 -1.13 -8.86
N GLU A 192 -10.35 -1.75 -8.59
CA GLU A 192 -11.65 -1.12 -8.81
C GLU A 192 -11.78 0.12 -7.92
N LYS A 193 -11.40 0.05 -6.63
CA LYS A 193 -11.34 1.24 -5.76
C LYS A 193 -10.52 2.35 -6.40
N ASN A 194 -9.30 2.05 -6.83
CA ASN A 194 -8.38 3.03 -7.41
C ASN A 194 -8.94 3.65 -8.70
N ARG A 195 -9.63 2.86 -9.53
CA ARG A 195 -10.27 3.32 -10.77
C ARG A 195 -11.33 4.41 -10.52
N HIS A 196 -12.03 4.34 -9.40
CA HIS A 196 -13.02 5.35 -9.01
C HIS A 196 -12.43 6.47 -8.15
N LEU A 197 -11.51 6.15 -7.25
CA LEU A 197 -10.95 7.09 -6.28
C LEU A 197 -9.92 8.04 -6.91
N TYR A 198 -9.04 7.55 -7.77
CA TYR A 198 -7.92 8.35 -8.28
C TYR A 198 -8.36 9.51 -9.19
N PRO A 199 -9.37 9.37 -10.06
CA PRO A 199 -9.93 10.52 -10.78
C PRO A 199 -10.50 11.59 -9.85
N LEU A 200 -11.13 11.21 -8.74
CA LEU A 200 -11.61 12.18 -7.74
C LEU A 200 -10.45 12.88 -7.05
N LYS A 201 -9.42 12.14 -6.63
CA LYS A 201 -8.21 12.72 -6.03
C LYS A 201 -7.45 13.63 -6.99
N SER A 202 -7.39 13.29 -8.29
CA SER A 202 -6.84 14.15 -9.34
C SER A 202 -7.61 15.47 -9.45
N LYS A 203 -8.94 15.45 -9.33
CA LYS A 203 -9.74 16.69 -9.28
C LYS A 203 -9.47 17.48 -8.02
N VAL A 204 -9.43 16.86 -6.84
CA VAL A 204 -9.14 17.54 -5.56
C VAL A 204 -7.83 18.31 -5.65
N ILE A 205 -6.74 17.66 -6.09
CA ILE A 205 -5.43 18.33 -6.15
C ILE A 205 -5.37 19.44 -7.20
N LYS A 206 -6.10 19.33 -8.32
CA LYS A 206 -6.23 20.40 -9.32
C LYS A 206 -7.00 21.61 -8.77
N GLU A 207 -8.07 21.38 -8.03
CA GLU A 207 -8.81 22.47 -7.38
C GLU A 207 -7.98 23.12 -6.25
N ILE A 208 -7.14 22.35 -5.53
CA ILE A 208 -6.16 22.89 -4.57
C ILE A 208 -5.10 23.73 -5.29
N ARG A 209 -4.58 23.28 -6.44
CA ARG A 209 -3.64 24.06 -7.26
C ARG A 209 -4.24 25.42 -7.64
N ALA A 210 -5.47 25.42 -8.15
CA ALA A 210 -6.18 26.66 -8.49
C ALA A 210 -6.43 27.56 -7.26
N LEU A 211 -6.70 26.98 -6.09
CA LEU A 211 -6.80 27.73 -4.84
C LEU A 211 -5.46 28.40 -4.47
N LEU A 212 -4.35 27.67 -4.57
CA LEU A 212 -3.02 28.19 -4.27
C LEU A 212 -2.58 29.27 -5.26
N GLU A 213 -2.98 29.19 -6.53
CA GLU A 213 -2.75 30.26 -7.52
C GLU A 213 -3.41 31.59 -7.14
N VAL A 214 -4.55 31.54 -6.43
CA VAL A 214 -5.22 32.74 -5.90
C VAL A 214 -4.58 33.22 -4.59
N LEU A 215 -4.15 32.29 -3.72
CA LEU A 215 -3.54 32.62 -2.43
C LEU A 215 -2.08 33.09 -2.54
N ASP A 216 -1.32 32.61 -3.53
CA ASP A 216 0.10 32.93 -3.68
C ASP A 216 0.40 34.43 -3.85
N PRO A 217 -0.32 35.19 -4.68
CA PRO A 217 -0.17 36.64 -4.76
C PRO A 217 -0.47 37.34 -3.42
N ILE A 218 -1.44 36.84 -2.65
CA ILE A 218 -1.80 37.42 -1.35
C ILE A 218 -0.69 37.15 -0.34
N TYR A 219 -0.18 35.91 -0.31
CA TYR A 219 0.94 35.50 0.51
C TYR A 219 2.20 36.31 0.20
N THR A 220 2.53 36.47 -1.08
CA THR A 220 3.71 37.22 -1.53
C THR A 220 3.67 38.69 -1.16
N ASN A 221 2.50 39.31 -1.28
CA ASN A 221 2.28 40.67 -0.80
C ASN A 221 2.40 40.78 0.73
N TRP A 222 1.85 39.82 1.46
CA TRP A 222 1.87 39.82 2.93
C TRP A 222 3.28 39.77 3.51
N TYR A 223 4.14 38.82 3.09
CA TYR A 223 5.50 38.73 3.67
C TYR A 223 6.45 39.81 3.15
N SER A 224 6.08 40.51 2.08
CA SER A 224 6.83 41.66 1.55
C SER A 224 6.57 42.95 2.33
N ASP A 225 5.57 42.96 3.22
CA ASP A 225 5.33 44.06 4.14
C ASP A 225 6.49 44.17 5.15
N LYS A 226 7.12 45.35 5.19
CA LYS A 226 8.31 45.62 6.01
C LYS A 226 8.06 45.47 7.51
N ASN A 227 6.80 45.45 7.95
CA ASN A 227 6.42 45.29 9.35
C ASN A 227 6.28 43.82 9.77
N VAL A 228 6.42 42.87 8.84
CA VAL A 228 6.14 41.46 9.05
C VAL A 228 7.48 40.70 9.19
N GLN A 229 7.90 40.45 10.44
CA GLN A 229 8.99 39.51 10.73
C GLN A 229 8.43 38.08 10.80
N VAL A 230 8.49 37.35 9.69
CA VAL A 230 7.89 36.01 9.59
C VAL A 230 8.95 34.94 9.34
N ASN A 231 8.83 33.83 10.06
CA ASN A 231 9.52 32.61 9.70
C ASN A 231 8.78 31.93 8.53
N ARG A 232 9.28 32.17 7.30
CA ARG A 232 8.64 31.72 6.06
C ARG A 232 8.57 30.20 5.94
N GLU A 233 9.56 29.49 6.49
CA GLU A 233 9.61 28.03 6.47
C GLU A 233 8.44 27.41 7.25
N LEU A 234 8.06 28.02 8.37
CA LEU A 234 6.92 27.55 9.17
C LEU A 234 5.59 27.66 8.43
N ILE A 235 5.36 28.80 7.77
CA ILE A 235 4.16 29.01 6.96
C ILE A 235 4.16 28.10 5.73
N PHE A 236 5.32 27.87 5.14
CA PHE A 236 5.47 26.93 4.04
C PHE A 236 5.08 25.50 4.45
N HIS A 237 5.56 25.03 5.60
CA HIS A 237 5.16 23.74 6.16
C HIS A 237 3.67 23.68 6.54
N TYR A 238 3.09 24.79 7.02
CA TYR A 238 1.65 24.89 7.26
C TYR A 238 0.85 24.62 5.98
N PHE A 239 1.23 25.21 4.85
CA PHE A 239 0.56 24.96 3.57
C PHE A 239 0.82 23.55 3.03
N GLN A 240 2.02 22.98 3.21
CA GLN A 240 2.25 21.55 2.91
C GLN A 240 1.28 20.65 3.67
N ASN A 241 1.10 20.90 4.97
CA ASN A 241 0.16 20.15 5.80
C ASN A 241 -1.30 20.38 5.36
N ALA A 242 -1.67 21.61 4.98
CA ALA A 242 -3.00 21.92 4.46
C ALA A 242 -3.33 21.12 3.19
N VAL A 243 -2.39 21.01 2.25
CA VAL A 243 -2.55 20.18 1.05
C VAL A 243 -2.66 18.70 1.43
N LEU A 244 -1.79 18.23 2.32
CA LEU A 244 -1.79 16.83 2.77
C LEU A 244 -3.11 16.44 3.44
N GLU A 245 -3.60 17.25 4.38
CA GLU A 245 -4.84 17.00 5.13
C GLU A 245 -6.07 17.01 4.21
N ALA A 246 -6.12 17.93 3.24
CA ALA A 246 -7.18 17.95 2.23
C ALA A 246 -7.17 16.70 1.33
N MET A 247 -5.99 16.14 1.05
CA MET A 247 -5.84 14.96 0.20
C MET A 247 -6.07 13.64 0.95
N LEU A 248 -5.78 13.57 2.24
CA LEU A 248 -5.94 12.36 3.04
C LEU A 248 -7.33 12.29 3.67
N ASN A 249 -8.24 11.49 3.09
CA ASN A 249 -9.54 11.16 3.70
C ASN A 249 -9.45 10.48 5.08
N GLY A 250 -8.23 10.16 5.53
CA GLY A 250 -7.97 9.38 6.74
C GLY A 250 -8.72 9.90 7.97
N ASN A 251 -8.97 8.98 8.90
CA ASN A 251 -9.69 9.10 10.18
C ASN A 251 -11.09 9.75 10.16
N LEU A 252 -11.32 10.82 9.41
CA LEU A 252 -12.54 11.62 9.40
C LEU A 252 -13.51 11.17 8.31
N ASN A 253 -13.04 11.05 7.06
CA ASN A 253 -13.93 10.91 5.90
C ASN A 253 -13.96 9.50 5.29
N ASN A 254 -13.12 8.57 5.78
CA ASN A 254 -13.06 7.19 5.31
C ASN A 254 -13.93 6.20 6.11
N LYS A 255 -14.91 6.69 6.87
CA LYS A 255 -15.79 5.90 7.74
C LYS A 255 -17.25 6.35 7.61
N PRO A 256 -18.22 5.47 7.94
CA PRO A 256 -19.61 5.87 8.07
C PRO A 256 -19.80 7.05 9.03
N THR A 257 -20.79 7.89 8.78
CA THR A 257 -21.33 8.80 9.80
C THR A 257 -22.13 8.02 10.85
N GLU A 258 -22.36 8.65 12.00
CA GLU A 258 -23.25 8.15 13.04
C GLU A 258 -24.70 7.90 12.55
N PHE A 259 -25.06 8.40 11.36
CA PHE A 259 -26.36 8.19 10.71
C PHE A 259 -26.35 7.11 9.60
N GLU A 260 -25.18 6.56 9.27
CA GLU A 260 -24.97 5.51 8.26
C GLU A 260 -24.73 4.12 8.88
N THR A 261 -25.00 3.96 10.17
CA THR A 261 -24.85 2.69 10.89
C THR A 261 -25.87 1.63 10.44
N LYS A 262 -25.55 0.35 10.71
CA LYS A 262 -26.42 -0.81 10.43
C LYS A 262 -27.75 -0.76 11.19
N GLU A 263 -27.74 -0.20 12.40
CA GLU A 263 -28.92 0.13 13.18
C GLU A 263 -29.09 1.66 13.16
N PRO A 264 -29.71 2.22 12.11
CA PRO A 264 -29.85 3.66 12.00
C PRO A 264 -30.76 4.19 13.12
N PRO A 265 -30.52 5.40 13.61
CA PRO A 265 -31.46 6.06 14.52
C PRO A 265 -32.84 6.11 13.86
N LYS A 266 -33.91 6.09 14.68
CA LYS A 266 -35.32 6.15 14.24
C LYS A 266 -35.66 7.52 13.64
N LEU A 267 -35.07 7.83 12.50
CA LEU A 267 -35.27 9.03 11.69
C LEU A 267 -36.04 8.64 10.43
N ASN A 268 -36.88 9.55 9.94
CA ASN A 268 -37.45 9.38 8.61
C ASN A 268 -36.34 9.51 7.54
N ALA A 269 -36.60 9.02 6.33
CA ALA A 269 -35.60 8.95 5.26
C ALA A 269 -35.04 10.33 4.86
N ALA A 270 -35.89 11.37 4.83
CA ALA A 270 -35.48 12.72 4.44
C ALA A 270 -34.54 13.35 5.50
N LEU A 271 -34.91 13.25 6.77
CA LEU A 271 -34.10 13.74 7.89
C LEU A 271 -32.78 12.98 8.01
N ARG A 272 -32.80 11.67 7.76
CA ARG A 272 -31.58 10.85 7.72
C ARG A 272 -30.63 11.33 6.62
N LYS A 273 -31.12 11.51 5.40
CA LYS A 273 -30.32 12.01 4.27
C LYS A 273 -29.70 13.37 4.59
N TYR A 274 -30.50 14.30 5.12
CA TYR A 274 -30.02 15.61 5.53
C TYR A 274 -28.93 15.53 6.62
N ALA A 275 -29.11 14.67 7.63
CA ALA A 275 -28.13 14.48 8.71
C ALA A 275 -26.80 13.91 8.19
N ILE A 276 -26.85 12.93 7.27
CA ILE A 276 -25.66 12.36 6.60
C ILE A 276 -24.93 13.45 5.83
N GLU A 277 -25.63 14.21 4.99
CA GLU A 277 -25.04 15.29 4.20
C GLU A 277 -24.35 16.33 5.09
N LYS A 278 -24.98 16.72 6.21
CA LYS A 278 -24.39 17.64 7.18
C LYS A 278 -23.16 17.08 7.89
N ALA A 279 -23.21 15.83 8.35
CA ALA A 279 -22.07 15.19 9.01
C ALA A 279 -20.87 15.03 8.06
N ARG A 280 -21.11 14.67 6.80
CA ARG A 280 -20.08 14.60 5.75
C ARG A 280 -19.49 15.96 5.43
N SER A 281 -20.34 16.99 5.31
CA SER A 281 -19.88 18.37 5.07
C SER A 281 -18.96 18.86 6.17
N LEU A 282 -19.33 18.65 7.44
CA LEU A 282 -18.50 19.03 8.59
C LEU A 282 -17.13 18.33 8.56
N ARG A 283 -17.08 17.04 8.22
CA ARG A 283 -15.81 16.30 8.10
C ARG A 283 -14.91 16.90 7.01
N ALA A 284 -15.47 17.27 5.86
CA ALA A 284 -14.72 17.93 4.80
C ALA A 284 -14.26 19.34 5.19
N GLU A 285 -15.09 20.10 5.91
CA GLU A 285 -14.71 21.41 6.47
C GLU A 285 -13.54 21.29 7.45
N LEU A 286 -13.53 20.26 8.31
CA LEU A 286 -12.42 19.98 9.22
C LEU A 286 -11.12 19.62 8.46
N MET A 287 -11.21 18.83 7.39
CA MET A 287 -10.06 18.52 6.54
C MET A 287 -9.50 19.74 5.80
N LEU A 288 -10.34 20.77 5.58
CA LEU A 288 -9.96 22.03 4.95
C LEU A 288 -9.73 23.16 5.96
N MET A 289 -9.69 22.87 7.26
CA MET A 289 -9.67 23.88 8.32
C MET A 289 -8.52 24.89 8.14
N LYS A 290 -7.34 24.42 7.73
CA LYS A 290 -6.17 25.28 7.46
C LYS A 290 -6.42 26.33 6.36
N PHE A 291 -7.27 26.04 5.38
CA PHE A 291 -7.68 27.04 4.41
C PHE A 291 -8.89 27.86 4.89
N ASN A 292 -9.87 27.20 5.53
CA ASN A 292 -11.11 27.83 5.97
C ASN A 292 -10.88 28.97 6.99
N ILE A 293 -9.94 28.82 7.92
CA ILE A 293 -9.63 29.86 8.91
C ILE A 293 -9.15 31.16 8.26
N LEU A 294 -8.49 31.09 7.09
CA LEU A 294 -7.92 32.27 6.44
C LEU A 294 -9.00 33.24 5.94
N ILE A 295 -10.19 32.71 5.60
CA ILE A 295 -11.29 33.50 5.01
C ILE A 295 -12.51 33.62 5.91
N ASN A 296 -12.64 32.79 6.96
CA ASN A 296 -13.80 32.84 7.85
C ASN A 296 -13.48 33.63 9.12
N PRO A 297 -14.04 34.83 9.34
CA PRO A 297 -13.77 35.66 10.53
C PRO A 297 -14.30 35.06 11.83
N GLU A 298 -15.27 34.15 11.78
CA GLU A 298 -15.92 33.57 12.96
C GLU A 298 -15.09 32.44 13.59
N LEU A 299 -14.15 31.85 12.86
CA LEU A 299 -13.33 30.73 13.34
C LEU A 299 -12.05 31.21 14.04
N PRO A 300 -11.74 30.74 15.25
CA PRO A 300 -10.43 30.98 15.87
C PRO A 300 -9.28 30.36 15.04
N PRO A 301 -8.15 31.07 14.80
CA PRO A 301 -7.01 30.51 14.06
C PRO A 301 -6.41 29.26 14.71
N GLU A 302 -6.55 29.11 16.03
CA GLU A 302 -6.07 27.99 16.81
C GLU A 302 -6.69 26.66 16.36
N LEU A 303 -7.89 26.68 15.77
CA LEU A 303 -8.57 25.47 15.29
C LEU A 303 -7.83 24.78 14.13
N ALA A 304 -6.98 25.51 13.40
CA ALA A 304 -6.21 24.97 12.28
C ALA A 304 -4.82 24.45 12.67
N LEU A 305 -4.44 24.53 13.96
CA LEU A 305 -3.10 24.22 14.42
C LEU A 305 -3.09 23.00 15.33
N SER A 306 -2.19 22.06 15.05
CA SER A 306 -1.86 21.00 15.99
C SER A 306 -0.99 21.53 17.14
N GLU A 307 -0.88 20.78 18.24
CA GLU A 307 0.02 21.11 19.36
C GLU A 307 1.46 21.41 18.91
N LYS A 308 1.90 20.75 17.83
CA LYS A 308 3.23 20.94 17.25
C LYS A 308 3.35 22.21 16.43
N GLU A 309 2.24 22.75 15.93
CA GLU A 309 2.19 23.93 15.06
C GLU A 309 1.77 25.20 15.82
N VAL A 310 1.46 25.13 17.12
CA VAL A 310 1.04 26.29 17.93
C VAL A 310 1.99 27.48 17.82
N HIS A 311 3.28 27.21 17.66
CA HIS A 311 4.31 28.24 17.47
C HIS A 311 4.17 29.04 16.16
N THR A 312 3.29 28.63 15.24
CA THR A 312 2.97 29.35 13.98
C THR A 312 1.75 30.27 14.09
N LEU A 313 1.09 30.29 15.26
CA LEU A 313 -0.19 30.99 15.47
C LEU A 313 -0.11 32.48 15.17
N THR A 314 0.98 33.15 15.57
CA THR A 314 1.15 34.59 15.36
C THR A 314 1.22 34.92 13.87
N GLU A 315 2.01 34.16 13.11
CA GLU A 315 2.16 34.32 11.67
C GLU A 315 0.87 34.00 10.92
N ILE A 316 0.16 32.93 11.30
CA ILE A 316 -1.13 32.56 10.70
C ILE A 316 -2.20 33.61 11.01
N THR A 317 -2.23 34.17 12.22
CA THR A 317 -3.16 35.25 12.57
C THR A 317 -2.89 36.49 11.73
N SER A 318 -1.61 36.88 11.58
CA SER A 318 -1.22 38.01 10.73
C SER A 318 -1.58 37.79 9.25
N LEU A 319 -1.31 36.60 8.71
CA LEU A 319 -1.68 36.25 7.34
C LEU A 319 -3.19 36.30 7.15
N ARG A 320 -3.96 35.73 8.08
CA ARG A 320 -5.42 35.77 8.07
C ARG A 320 -5.96 37.20 8.06
N GLU A 321 -5.45 38.09 8.90
CA GLU A 321 -5.85 39.50 8.89
C GLU A 321 -5.58 40.17 7.54
N PHE A 322 -4.50 39.79 6.86
CA PHE A 322 -4.17 40.29 5.53
C PHE A 322 -5.10 39.71 4.45
N VAL A 323 -5.45 38.43 4.54
CA VAL A 323 -6.42 37.77 3.65
C VAL A 323 -7.81 38.39 3.81
N LEU A 324 -8.27 38.62 5.03
CA LEU A 324 -9.60 39.20 5.29
C LEU A 324 -9.75 40.66 4.82
N LYS A 325 -8.64 41.36 4.53
CA LYS A 325 -8.64 42.71 3.94
C LYS A 325 -8.75 42.71 2.41
N GLN A 326 -8.69 41.54 1.77
CA GLN A 326 -8.83 41.45 0.31
C GLN A 326 -10.26 41.81 -0.14
N PRO A 327 -10.44 42.22 -1.42
CA PRO A 327 -11.76 42.48 -1.99
C PRO A 327 -12.74 41.32 -1.78
N LYS A 328 -14.01 41.66 -1.56
CA LYS A 328 -15.07 40.68 -1.26
C LYS A 328 -15.18 39.60 -2.33
N GLU A 329 -14.99 39.98 -3.59
CA GLU A 329 -15.06 39.08 -4.75
C GLU A 329 -13.95 38.02 -4.71
N ILE A 330 -12.75 38.37 -4.20
CA ILE A 330 -11.65 37.41 -4.02
C ILE A 330 -11.99 36.43 -2.90
N LEU A 331 -12.52 36.92 -1.77
CA LEU A 331 -12.93 36.08 -0.64
C LEU A 331 -14.06 35.12 -1.02
N GLU A 332 -15.06 35.60 -1.77
CA GLU A 332 -16.14 34.77 -2.32
C GLU A 332 -15.60 33.74 -3.31
N GLY A 333 -14.63 34.11 -4.15
CA GLY A 333 -13.94 33.20 -5.06
C GLY A 333 -13.20 32.08 -4.32
N ILE A 334 -12.44 32.42 -3.28
CA ILE A 334 -11.74 31.43 -2.43
C ILE A 334 -12.76 30.52 -1.74
N SER A 335 -13.84 31.08 -1.19
CA SER A 335 -14.91 30.30 -0.53
C SER A 335 -15.59 29.34 -1.51
N ALA A 336 -15.93 29.80 -2.72
CA ALA A 336 -16.50 28.95 -3.76
C ALA A 336 -15.56 27.81 -4.16
N GLN A 337 -14.26 28.09 -4.24
CA GLN A 337 -13.24 27.08 -4.55
C GLN A 337 -13.12 26.04 -3.44
N LEU A 338 -13.10 26.46 -2.17
CA LEU A 338 -13.10 25.57 -1.01
C LEU A 338 -14.35 24.67 -0.97
N ASN A 339 -15.52 25.21 -1.33
CA ASN A 339 -16.75 24.41 -1.43
C ASN A 339 -16.66 23.31 -2.51
N LYS A 340 -16.04 23.58 -3.66
CA LYS A 340 -15.80 22.55 -4.68
C LYS A 340 -14.86 21.46 -4.18
N ILE A 341 -13.78 21.86 -3.50
CA ILE A 341 -12.83 20.91 -2.90
C ILE A 341 -13.55 20.06 -1.85
N ALA A 342 -14.37 20.66 -0.99
CA ALA A 342 -15.14 19.95 0.03
C ALA A 342 -16.08 18.89 -0.58
N GLN A 343 -16.81 19.22 -1.64
CA GLN A 343 -17.68 18.27 -2.35
C GLN A 343 -16.89 17.06 -2.88
N LEU A 344 -15.75 17.30 -3.52
CA LEU A 344 -14.88 16.22 -4.03
C LEU A 344 -14.28 15.38 -2.90
N ILE A 345 -13.94 16.00 -1.76
CA ILE A 345 -13.50 15.28 -0.56
C ILE A 345 -14.62 14.33 -0.11
N ILE A 346 -15.85 14.82 0.07
CA ILE A 346 -17.01 14.00 0.46
C ILE A 346 -17.18 12.80 -0.48
N GLU A 347 -17.24 13.04 -1.79
CA GLU A 347 -17.36 11.98 -2.81
C GLU A 347 -16.25 10.94 -2.68
N SER A 348 -15.00 11.40 -2.53
CA SER A 348 -13.85 10.49 -2.40
C SER A 348 -13.90 9.63 -1.13
N GLY A 349 -14.42 10.18 -0.02
CA GLY A 349 -14.62 9.45 1.24
C GLY A 349 -15.70 8.38 1.14
N MET A 350 -16.82 8.70 0.47
CA MET A 350 -17.87 7.71 0.19
C MET A 350 -17.36 6.54 -0.65
N VAL A 351 -16.50 6.82 -1.65
CA VAL A 351 -15.84 5.76 -2.43
C VAL A 351 -14.96 4.90 -1.52
N GLU A 352 -14.08 5.48 -0.70
CA GLU A 352 -13.22 4.69 0.19
C GLU A 352 -14.00 3.80 1.17
N GLU A 353 -15.08 4.31 1.74
CA GLU A 353 -15.95 3.55 2.63
C GLU A 353 -16.63 2.39 1.91
N SER A 354 -17.25 2.64 0.74
CA SER A 354 -17.94 1.58 -0.02
C SER A 354 -17.01 0.41 -0.36
N TYR A 355 -15.75 0.71 -0.70
CA TYR A 355 -14.74 -0.31 -0.98
C TYR A 355 -14.15 -0.96 0.28
N THR A 356 -14.19 -0.28 1.42
CA THR A 356 -13.86 -0.88 2.73
C THR A 356 -14.93 -1.89 3.14
N GLU A 357 -16.21 -1.55 2.95
CA GLU A 357 -17.32 -2.47 3.17
C GLU A 357 -17.23 -3.68 2.22
N LEU A 358 -17.01 -3.44 0.91
CA LEU A 358 -16.84 -4.50 -0.07
C LEU A 358 -15.67 -5.43 0.28
N SER A 359 -14.53 -4.88 0.72
CA SER A 359 -13.38 -5.67 1.17
C SER A 359 -13.71 -6.50 2.41
N THR A 360 -14.50 -5.96 3.33
CA THR A 360 -14.95 -6.69 4.54
C THR A 360 -15.85 -7.86 4.13
N GLN A 361 -16.89 -7.60 3.32
CA GLN A 361 -17.79 -8.63 2.81
C GLN A 361 -17.06 -9.73 2.01
N LEU A 362 -16.06 -9.32 1.22
CA LEU A 362 -15.19 -10.25 0.48
C LEU A 362 -14.39 -11.13 1.44
N ASN A 363 -13.72 -10.55 2.45
CA ASN A 363 -12.92 -11.30 3.40
C ASN A 363 -13.78 -12.25 4.25
N ASP A 364 -14.98 -11.82 4.64
CA ASP A 364 -15.95 -12.69 5.31
C ASP A 364 -16.31 -13.89 4.41
N SER A 365 -16.63 -13.63 3.13
CA SER A 365 -16.93 -14.67 2.13
C SER A 365 -15.76 -15.63 1.90
N LEU A 366 -14.53 -15.12 1.85
CA LEU A 366 -13.31 -15.92 1.71
C LEU A 366 -13.05 -16.77 2.95
N SER A 367 -13.29 -16.24 4.16
CA SER A 367 -13.05 -16.94 5.42
C SER A 367 -13.91 -18.20 5.57
N ILE A 368 -15.15 -18.14 5.07
CA ILE A 368 -16.08 -19.29 5.07
C ILE A 368 -15.94 -20.18 3.83
N ASN A 369 -14.98 -19.89 2.93
CA ASN A 369 -14.84 -20.56 1.63
C ASN A 369 -16.14 -20.58 0.83
N ALA A 370 -16.79 -19.42 0.68
CA ALA A 370 -18.06 -19.31 -0.02
C ALA A 370 -18.01 -20.01 -1.40
N PRO A 371 -19.07 -20.75 -1.78
CA PRO A 371 -19.14 -21.47 -3.06
C PRO A 371 -18.89 -20.60 -4.29
N VAL A 372 -19.36 -19.34 -4.23
CA VAL A 372 -19.26 -18.37 -5.30
C VAL A 372 -18.84 -17.02 -4.72
N ILE A 373 -17.84 -16.38 -5.34
CA ILE A 373 -17.38 -15.03 -5.02
C ILE A 373 -17.25 -14.26 -6.32
N MET A 374 -18.02 -13.17 -6.46
CA MET A 374 -17.97 -12.27 -7.63
C MET A 374 -18.03 -13.01 -8.99
N ASN A 375 -18.93 -14.00 -9.11
CA ASN A 375 -19.10 -14.89 -10.28
C ASN A 375 -17.96 -15.88 -10.56
N PHE A 376 -17.07 -16.09 -9.59
CA PHE A 376 -16.10 -17.18 -9.62
C PHE A 376 -16.51 -18.28 -8.63
N HIS A 377 -16.32 -19.52 -9.04
CA HIS A 377 -16.74 -20.72 -8.34
C HIS A 377 -15.56 -21.38 -7.66
N SER A 378 -15.76 -21.77 -6.41
CA SER A 378 -14.81 -22.44 -5.54
C SER A 378 -14.46 -23.83 -6.09
N PHE A 379 -13.17 -24.09 -6.33
CA PHE A 379 -12.71 -25.43 -6.70
C PHE A 379 -12.97 -26.45 -5.59
N LYS A 380 -12.80 -26.04 -4.32
CA LYS A 380 -13.10 -26.87 -3.16
C LYS A 380 -14.55 -27.34 -3.16
N THR A 381 -15.49 -26.44 -3.45
CA THR A 381 -16.93 -26.77 -3.53
C THR A 381 -17.22 -27.69 -4.70
N LEU A 382 -16.58 -27.46 -5.86
CA LEU A 382 -16.72 -28.33 -7.04
C LEU A 382 -16.33 -29.78 -6.70
N ILE A 383 -15.15 -29.99 -6.09
CA ILE A 383 -14.70 -31.34 -5.69
C ILE A 383 -15.62 -31.96 -4.65
N GLN A 384 -16.08 -31.17 -3.68
CA GLN A 384 -17.03 -31.65 -2.68
C GLN A 384 -18.33 -32.14 -3.32
N THR A 385 -18.92 -31.37 -4.24
CA THR A 385 -20.15 -31.76 -4.95
C THR A 385 -19.94 -33.03 -5.78
N LEU A 386 -18.81 -33.17 -6.49
CA LEU A 386 -18.50 -34.38 -7.24
C LEU A 386 -18.37 -35.62 -6.34
N LEU A 387 -17.67 -35.51 -5.21
CA LEU A 387 -17.52 -36.62 -4.27
C LEU A 387 -18.85 -37.00 -3.62
N GLU A 388 -19.67 -36.02 -3.22
CA GLU A 388 -21.00 -36.27 -2.66
C GLU A 388 -21.92 -37.01 -3.65
N GLN A 389 -21.88 -36.64 -4.93
CA GLN A 389 -22.64 -37.33 -5.98
C GLN A 389 -22.13 -38.76 -6.20
N GLN A 390 -20.81 -38.97 -6.24
CA GLN A 390 -20.22 -40.31 -6.42
C GLN A 390 -20.59 -41.26 -5.28
N LEU A 391 -20.50 -40.80 -4.03
CA LEU A 391 -20.78 -41.62 -2.85
C LEU A 391 -22.28 -41.91 -2.70
N THR A 392 -23.15 -40.95 -3.04
CA THR A 392 -24.60 -41.14 -3.00
C THR A 392 -25.08 -42.21 -4.00
N ASN A 393 -24.38 -42.38 -5.13
CA ASN A 393 -24.71 -43.36 -6.16
C ASN A 393 -24.11 -44.76 -5.91
N SER A 394 -23.17 -44.92 -4.98
CA SER A 394 -22.33 -46.12 -4.88
C SER A 394 -22.49 -46.95 -3.60
N SER A 395 -23.09 -46.40 -2.53
CA SER A 395 -22.94 -46.95 -1.18
C SER A 395 -24.26 -47.23 -0.45
N SER A 396 -24.25 -48.23 0.44
CA SER A 396 -25.36 -48.53 1.37
C SER A 396 -25.53 -47.43 2.44
N LYS A 397 -26.74 -47.24 3.03
CA LYS A 397 -27.04 -46.14 3.97
C LYS A 397 -26.05 -45.99 5.15
N LYS A 398 -25.45 -47.10 5.64
CA LYS A 398 -24.53 -47.10 6.79
C LYS A 398 -23.09 -46.77 6.37
N GLU A 399 -22.65 -47.25 5.20
CA GLU A 399 -21.34 -46.91 4.61
C GLU A 399 -21.31 -45.45 4.16
N LEU A 400 -22.42 -44.96 3.59
CA LEU A 400 -22.59 -43.58 3.15
C LEU A 400 -22.33 -42.56 4.27
N LYS A 401 -22.74 -42.85 5.52
CA LYS A 401 -22.52 -41.93 6.66
C LYS A 401 -21.03 -41.82 7.02
N ASN A 402 -20.34 -42.95 7.09
CA ASN A 402 -18.90 -42.98 7.41
C ASN A 402 -18.04 -42.44 6.27
N GLU A 403 -18.46 -42.59 5.02
CA GLU A 403 -17.75 -42.04 3.86
C GLU A 403 -17.93 -40.52 3.72
N LYS A 404 -19.11 -40.00 4.09
CA LYS A 404 -19.36 -38.55 4.10
C LYS A 404 -18.50 -37.80 5.12
N GLU A 405 -18.13 -38.43 6.23
CA GLU A 405 -17.23 -37.84 7.23
C GLU A 405 -15.80 -37.63 6.71
N LEU A 406 -15.37 -38.38 5.69
CA LEU A 406 -14.03 -38.29 5.09
C LEU A 406 -13.94 -37.25 3.96
N ILE A 407 -15.08 -36.79 3.43
CA ILE A 407 -15.12 -35.85 2.30
C ILE A 407 -14.30 -34.57 2.57
N PRO A 408 -14.43 -33.88 3.73
CA PRO A 408 -13.70 -32.64 3.96
C PRO A 408 -12.17 -32.78 3.91
N GLU A 409 -11.66 -33.90 4.41
CA GLU A 409 -10.22 -34.22 4.40
C GLU A 409 -9.73 -34.50 2.97
N ILE A 410 -10.44 -35.37 2.24
CA ILE A 410 -10.13 -35.70 0.84
C ILE A 410 -10.17 -34.44 -0.03
N VAL A 411 -11.21 -33.62 0.11
CA VAL A 411 -11.36 -32.35 -0.61
C VAL A 411 -10.17 -31.42 -0.35
N THR A 412 -9.71 -31.33 0.90
CA THR A 412 -8.55 -30.51 1.27
C THR A 412 -7.27 -31.02 0.62
N GLN A 413 -7.04 -32.33 0.65
CA GLN A 413 -5.87 -32.97 0.05
C GLN A 413 -5.83 -32.80 -1.47
N VAL A 414 -6.95 -33.04 -2.15
CA VAL A 414 -7.11 -32.83 -3.60
C VAL A 414 -6.86 -31.38 -3.98
N THR A 415 -7.38 -30.44 -3.18
CA THR A 415 -7.21 -28.99 -3.44
C THR A 415 -5.75 -28.58 -3.31
N ILE A 416 -5.04 -29.00 -2.26
CA ILE A 416 -3.62 -28.69 -2.03
C ILE A 416 -2.75 -29.28 -3.14
N GLU A 417 -2.97 -30.55 -3.51
CA GLU A 417 -2.22 -31.20 -4.59
C GLU A 417 -2.45 -30.46 -5.93
N THR A 418 -3.71 -30.09 -6.21
CA THR A 418 -4.05 -29.33 -7.43
C THR A 418 -3.36 -27.96 -7.46
N ILE A 419 -3.38 -27.21 -6.37
CA ILE A 419 -2.68 -25.92 -6.25
C ILE A 419 -1.16 -26.10 -6.44
N THR A 420 -0.59 -27.15 -5.85
CA THR A 420 0.84 -27.45 -5.94
C THR A 420 1.24 -27.76 -7.38
N GLN A 421 0.44 -28.54 -8.11
CA GLN A 421 0.73 -28.84 -9.50
C GLN A 421 0.53 -27.62 -10.43
N ILE A 422 -0.54 -26.85 -10.22
CA ILE A 422 -0.75 -25.59 -10.96
C ILE A 422 0.44 -24.66 -10.77
N SER A 423 0.86 -24.40 -9.53
CA SER A 423 1.97 -23.49 -9.23
C SER A 423 3.32 -23.98 -9.76
N LYS A 424 3.52 -25.29 -9.89
CA LYS A 424 4.73 -25.89 -10.45
C LYS A 424 4.77 -25.85 -11.97
N ILE A 425 3.64 -26.06 -12.65
CA ILE A 425 3.58 -26.26 -14.10
C ILE A 425 3.22 -24.97 -14.84
N LEU A 426 2.29 -24.18 -14.29
CA LEU A 426 1.85 -22.92 -14.87
C LEU A 426 2.66 -21.77 -14.28
N ASN A 427 3.71 -21.36 -15.00
CA ASN A 427 4.57 -20.24 -14.63
C ASN A 427 3.83 -18.88 -14.74
N SER A 428 4.46 -17.82 -14.19
CA SER A 428 3.94 -16.45 -14.15
C SER A 428 3.71 -15.77 -15.51
N THR A 429 4.03 -16.43 -16.62
CA THR A 429 3.85 -15.94 -18.01
C THR A 429 2.39 -15.69 -18.38
N HIS A 430 1.42 -16.18 -17.59
CA HIS A 430 -0.01 -15.99 -17.83
C HIS A 430 -0.72 -15.20 -16.73
N GLY A 431 -0.02 -14.33 -16.01
CA GLY A 431 -0.55 -13.57 -14.86
C GLY A 431 -1.82 -12.73 -15.14
N GLN A 432 -2.03 -12.31 -16.39
CA GLN A 432 -3.25 -11.61 -16.81
C GLN A 432 -4.50 -12.52 -16.85
N TYR A 433 -4.31 -13.84 -16.98
CA TYR A 433 -5.36 -14.83 -17.14
C TYR A 433 -5.56 -15.68 -15.88
N ILE A 434 -4.46 -16.09 -15.26
CA ILE A 434 -4.46 -16.97 -14.08
C ILE A 434 -3.63 -16.31 -12.99
N ALA A 435 -4.23 -16.15 -11.81
CA ALA A 435 -3.52 -15.65 -10.64
C ALA A 435 -2.45 -16.64 -10.19
N GLN A 436 -1.32 -16.12 -9.71
CA GLN A 436 -0.32 -16.95 -9.06
C GLN A 436 -0.92 -17.58 -7.80
N LEU A 437 -0.78 -18.91 -7.72
CA LEU A 437 -1.18 -19.69 -6.55
C LEU A 437 0.06 -20.07 -5.74
N TYR A 438 -0.11 -20.14 -4.42
CA TYR A 438 0.92 -20.54 -3.48
C TYR A 438 0.44 -21.72 -2.64
N THR A 439 1.37 -22.50 -2.09
CA THR A 439 1.03 -23.65 -1.24
C THR A 439 0.30 -23.28 0.05
N ILE A 440 0.36 -21.99 0.46
CA ILE A 440 -0.42 -21.45 1.58
C ILE A 440 -1.91 -21.24 1.22
N ASP A 441 -2.25 -21.17 -0.07
CA ASP A 441 -3.63 -21.03 -0.51
C ASP A 441 -4.39 -22.32 -0.21
N ARG A 442 -5.54 -22.18 0.46
CA ARG A 442 -6.41 -23.32 0.84
C ARG A 442 -7.55 -23.57 -0.14
N ASN A 443 -7.69 -22.69 -1.13
CA ASN A 443 -8.70 -22.74 -2.17
C ASN A 443 -8.29 -21.85 -3.35
N PHE A 444 -8.88 -22.08 -4.51
CA PHE A 444 -8.84 -21.16 -5.64
C PHE A 444 -10.20 -21.16 -6.35
N TYR A 445 -10.41 -20.13 -7.15
CA TYR A 445 -11.69 -19.84 -7.75
C TYR A 445 -11.58 -19.71 -9.27
N LEU A 446 -12.48 -20.34 -9.99
CA LEU A 446 -12.54 -20.32 -11.45
C LEU A 446 -13.74 -19.50 -11.93
N CYS A 447 -13.59 -18.75 -13.02
CA CYS A 447 -14.76 -18.13 -13.63
C CYS A 447 -15.80 -19.20 -13.99
N LYS A 448 -17.09 -18.85 -13.92
CA LYS A 448 -18.20 -19.78 -14.13
C LYS A 448 -18.02 -20.71 -15.33
N GLU A 449 -17.68 -20.15 -16.49
CA GLU A 449 -17.51 -20.92 -17.72
C GLU A 449 -16.43 -22.03 -17.59
N TRP A 450 -15.31 -21.72 -16.94
CA TRP A 450 -14.24 -22.70 -16.74
C TRP A 450 -14.58 -23.70 -15.65
N ALA A 451 -15.28 -23.27 -14.59
CA ALA A 451 -15.76 -24.16 -13.55
C ALA A 451 -16.75 -25.21 -14.10
N ASP A 452 -17.70 -24.78 -14.92
CA ASP A 452 -18.71 -25.65 -15.53
C ASP A 452 -18.05 -26.69 -16.47
N LYS A 453 -17.13 -26.26 -17.34
CA LYS A 453 -16.38 -27.16 -18.23
C LYS A 453 -15.51 -28.15 -17.45
N LEU A 454 -14.80 -27.66 -16.43
CA LEU A 454 -13.95 -28.51 -15.61
C LEU A 454 -14.78 -29.53 -14.82
N ALA A 455 -15.95 -29.15 -14.30
CA ALA A 455 -16.83 -30.08 -13.60
C ALA A 455 -17.22 -31.28 -14.47
N VAL A 456 -17.50 -31.05 -15.76
CA VAL A 456 -17.78 -32.12 -16.72
C VAL A 456 -16.57 -33.04 -16.90
N GLU A 457 -15.36 -32.50 -17.09
CA GLU A 457 -14.15 -33.31 -17.30
C GLU A 457 -13.72 -34.13 -16.06
N LEU A 458 -14.06 -33.64 -14.88
CA LEU A 458 -13.76 -34.30 -13.61
C LEU A 458 -14.84 -35.31 -13.19
N ALA A 459 -16.05 -35.24 -13.74
CA ALA A 459 -17.16 -36.16 -13.40
C ALA A 459 -16.82 -37.63 -13.65
N ASP A 460 -15.99 -37.91 -14.67
CA ASP A 460 -15.54 -39.26 -15.03
C ASP A 460 -14.48 -39.84 -14.07
N VAL A 461 -13.91 -39.01 -13.20
CA VAL A 461 -12.83 -39.40 -12.30
C VAL A 461 -13.40 -39.94 -10.99
N LYS A 462 -13.39 -41.27 -10.81
CA LYS A 462 -14.02 -41.92 -9.66
C LYS A 462 -13.05 -42.26 -8.52
N LEU A 463 -13.44 -41.93 -7.29
CA LEU A 463 -12.78 -42.42 -6.07
C LEU A 463 -13.35 -43.78 -5.65
N LYS A 464 -12.53 -44.84 -5.67
CA LYS A 464 -12.98 -46.21 -5.38
C LYS A 464 -12.89 -46.61 -3.89
N HIS A 465 -11.92 -46.06 -3.15
CA HIS A 465 -11.66 -46.44 -1.76
C HIS A 465 -11.30 -45.19 -0.93
N PRO A 466 -12.30 -44.45 -0.40
CA PRO A 466 -12.07 -43.20 0.32
C PRO A 466 -11.32 -43.36 1.66
N LYS A 467 -11.22 -44.59 2.19
CA LYS A 467 -10.50 -44.92 3.43
C LYS A 467 -9.01 -45.26 3.21
N ASP A 468 -8.61 -45.53 1.96
CA ASP A 468 -7.22 -45.89 1.65
C ASP A 468 -6.46 -44.64 1.22
N GLU A 469 -5.57 -44.17 2.10
CA GLU A 469 -4.76 -42.97 1.88
C GLU A 469 -3.96 -43.02 0.56
N LYS A 470 -3.44 -44.19 0.15
CA LYS A 470 -2.72 -44.31 -1.12
C LYS A 470 -3.63 -44.11 -2.32
N LYS A 471 -4.89 -44.55 -2.22
CA LYS A 471 -5.89 -44.36 -3.28
C LYS A 471 -6.39 -42.91 -3.31
N VAL A 472 -6.51 -42.26 -2.16
CA VAL A 472 -6.82 -40.83 -2.06
C VAL A 472 -5.70 -39.98 -2.66
N MET A 473 -4.44 -40.30 -2.39
CA MET A 473 -3.29 -39.64 -3.02
C MET A 473 -3.26 -39.83 -4.54
N ALA A 474 -3.48 -41.05 -5.02
CA ALA A 474 -3.55 -41.32 -6.46
C ALA A 474 -4.70 -40.58 -7.14
N TYR A 475 -5.86 -40.52 -6.48
CA TYR A 475 -7.02 -39.73 -6.94
C TYR A 475 -6.67 -38.22 -6.99
N SER A 476 -6.05 -37.69 -5.94
CA SER A 476 -5.63 -36.28 -5.85
C SER A 476 -4.68 -35.90 -7.00
N GLN A 477 -3.68 -36.74 -7.28
CA GLN A 477 -2.74 -36.53 -8.39
C GLN A 477 -3.44 -36.60 -9.75
N MET A 478 -4.38 -37.53 -9.94
CA MET A 478 -5.13 -37.65 -11.20
C MET A 478 -6.04 -36.44 -11.43
N ILE A 479 -6.73 -35.95 -10.41
CA ILE A 479 -7.52 -34.71 -10.48
C ILE A 479 -6.59 -33.53 -10.82
N ALA A 480 -5.49 -33.37 -10.09
CA ALA A 480 -4.54 -32.28 -10.30
C ALA A 480 -3.98 -32.26 -11.73
N ASN A 481 -3.56 -33.42 -12.25
CA ASN A 481 -3.10 -33.57 -13.64
C ASN A 481 -4.17 -33.14 -14.65
N LYS A 482 -5.43 -33.57 -14.47
CA LYS A 482 -6.54 -33.18 -15.35
C LYS A 482 -6.82 -31.68 -15.30
N VAL A 483 -6.80 -31.07 -14.12
CA VAL A 483 -6.98 -29.62 -13.96
C VAL A 483 -5.87 -28.86 -14.68
N VAL A 484 -4.61 -29.27 -14.54
CA VAL A 484 -3.49 -28.61 -15.22
C VAL A 484 -3.62 -28.72 -16.73
N VAL A 485 -3.89 -29.92 -17.26
CA VAL A 485 -4.09 -30.13 -18.71
C VAL A 485 -5.25 -29.28 -19.24
N PHE A 486 -6.37 -29.23 -18.49
CA PHE A 486 -7.50 -28.37 -18.81
C PHE A 486 -7.10 -26.90 -18.91
N LEU A 487 -6.41 -26.38 -17.88
CA LEU A 487 -5.98 -24.98 -17.85
C LEU A 487 -5.00 -24.66 -18.98
N GLN A 488 -4.03 -25.55 -19.28
CA GLN A 488 -3.11 -25.39 -20.41
C GLN A 488 -3.86 -25.30 -21.75
N HIS A 489 -4.80 -26.22 -21.99
CA HIS A 489 -5.60 -26.21 -23.22
C HIS A 489 -6.46 -24.95 -23.34
N GLN A 490 -7.10 -24.49 -22.25
CA GLN A 490 -7.87 -23.24 -22.32
C GLN A 490 -6.95 -22.03 -22.58
N LEU A 491 -5.75 -22.00 -21.99
CA LEU A 491 -4.80 -20.90 -22.16
C LEU A 491 -4.20 -20.81 -23.57
N GLN A 492 -4.04 -21.94 -24.29
CA GLN A 492 -3.56 -21.93 -25.69
C GLN A 492 -4.44 -21.06 -26.61
N LYS A 493 -5.74 -20.95 -26.30
CA LYS A 493 -6.68 -20.09 -27.06
C LYS A 493 -6.42 -18.60 -26.90
N TYR A 494 -5.58 -18.21 -25.95
CA TYR A 494 -5.26 -16.83 -25.60
C TYR A 494 -3.77 -16.51 -25.74
N GLN A 495 -2.98 -17.41 -26.34
CA GLN A 495 -1.63 -17.06 -26.77
C GLN A 495 -1.73 -16.09 -27.97
N PRO A 496 -0.91 -15.03 -28.02
CA PRO A 496 -0.82 -14.22 -29.22
C PRO A 496 -0.44 -15.13 -30.41
N PRO A 497 -1.06 -14.95 -31.59
CA PRO A 497 -0.68 -15.71 -32.77
C PRO A 497 0.80 -15.47 -33.04
N GLN A 498 1.58 -16.55 -33.20
CA GLN A 498 3.03 -16.49 -33.41
C GLN A 498 3.47 -15.84 -34.73
N ASP A 499 2.53 -15.32 -35.55
CA ASP A 499 2.79 -14.88 -36.91
C ASP A 499 2.77 -13.34 -37.14
N GLU A 500 2.59 -12.50 -36.11
CA GLU A 500 2.57 -11.02 -36.30
C GLU A 500 3.77 -10.26 -35.72
N GLU A 501 4.72 -10.90 -35.01
CA GLU A 501 5.92 -10.22 -34.49
C GLU A 501 7.12 -10.20 -35.45
N SER A 502 6.97 -10.69 -36.69
CA SER A 502 8.06 -10.72 -37.68
C SER A 502 7.96 -9.68 -38.81
N ASN A 503 6.98 -8.79 -38.82
CA ASN A 503 6.85 -7.76 -39.86
C ASN A 503 6.26 -6.43 -39.36
N THR A 504 7.01 -5.68 -38.56
CA THR A 504 7.06 -4.21 -38.66
C THR A 504 8.32 -3.70 -37.96
N ASP A 505 9.47 -3.95 -38.57
CA ASP A 505 10.60 -3.04 -38.45
C ASP A 505 10.58 -2.12 -39.68
N SER A 506 10.96 -0.87 -39.47
CA SER A 506 11.03 0.24 -40.43
C SER A 506 9.73 1.00 -40.74
N LEU A 507 9.39 1.94 -39.86
CA LEU A 507 8.95 3.26 -40.31
C LEU A 507 9.57 4.31 -39.39
N SER A 508 10.75 4.75 -39.79
CA SER A 508 11.39 5.96 -39.29
C SER A 508 10.48 7.15 -39.54
N ILE A 509 9.97 7.78 -38.48
CA ILE A 509 9.43 9.13 -38.57
C ILE A 509 10.24 10.00 -37.63
N LYS A 510 11.08 10.83 -38.25
CA LYS A 510 11.64 12.04 -37.67
C LYS A 510 10.49 12.97 -37.30
N LEU A 511 10.46 13.43 -36.05
CA LEU A 511 10.27 14.84 -35.66
C LEU A 511 10.70 15.01 -34.20
#